data_AF-A0A1Y1QTA5-F1
#
_entry.id   AF-A0A1Y1QTA5-F1
#
_cell.length_a   1.000
_cell.length_b   1.000
_cell.length_c   1.000
_cell.angle_alpha   90.00
_cell.angle_beta   90.00
_cell.angle_gamma   90.00
#
_symmetry.space_group_name_H-M   'P 1'
#
loop_
_entity.id
_entity.type
_entity.pdbx_description
1 polymer ?
#
loop_
_entity_poly.entity_id
_entity_poly.type
_entity_poly.pdbx_seq_one_letter_code
_entity_poly.pdbx_strand_id
1 'polypeptide(L)'
;MSNNKLNQWLQAGLITPAQHANILSFEANHRPPANGWLYSFMVLGAVIIGLGILSLIAANWHNIPDSVKLSADFALLGLLAIGIYTQYPQRQRGVWFEVLLAGFLVLCLASIGLIADIFNVTSKWYHALLFWAFSTFLLSLFARHLWTRLLWVTLFIQGMCWSVVAASGAESGQRLEALPAVLLLAPLLSAVLYYAASHLKALYGLRSSLFFWFQLSAICALAFADIARSGGELANYPLAWLLPAYVMAGVLALGIVLHREYRWFNRALLLGALGLLLLYYYPDFVFSGQSRYTLFGSEAQQAVSFWQADDLRAPLLTLTILFLYALHAGNSGQQRTFNIVTFLIGLRFVIVYFQAMGGLAATGVGLILSGSLIIGITWLWYRGRDRLHAWAQGLRA
;
A
#
# COMPACT_ATOMS: atom_id res chain seq x y z
N MET A 1 -28.82 -23.37 9.02
CA MET A 1 -28.16 -24.61 8.51
C MET A 1 -29.08 -25.26 7.48
N SER A 2 -28.65 -26.17 6.60
CA SER A 2 -29.62 -26.87 5.73
C SER A 2 -30.39 -27.91 6.56
N ASN A 3 -31.72 -27.97 6.42
CA ASN A 3 -32.62 -28.90 7.15
C ASN A 3 -32.10 -30.36 7.18
N ASN A 4 -31.36 -30.78 6.15
CA ASN A 4 -30.75 -32.09 6.08
C ASN A 4 -29.76 -32.39 7.21
N LYS A 5 -28.97 -31.40 7.67
CA LYS A 5 -28.02 -31.62 8.78
C LYS A 5 -28.73 -31.79 10.13
N LEU A 6 -29.80 -31.01 10.36
CA LEU A 6 -30.62 -31.11 11.56
C LEU A 6 -31.32 -32.48 11.65
N ASN A 7 -31.85 -32.98 10.53
CA ASN A 7 -32.43 -34.33 10.46
C ASN A 7 -31.38 -35.43 10.67
N GLN A 8 -30.18 -35.28 10.11
CA GLN A 8 -29.07 -36.22 10.35
C GLN A 8 -28.67 -36.26 11.83
N TRP A 9 -28.66 -35.12 12.52
CA TRP A 9 -28.35 -35.05 13.94
C TRP A 9 -29.45 -35.62 14.83
N LEU A 10 -30.72 -35.47 14.44
CA LEU A 10 -31.84 -36.13 15.09
C LEU A 10 -31.74 -37.65 14.95
N GLN A 11 -31.46 -38.14 13.73
CA GLN A 11 -31.28 -39.57 13.44
C GLN A 11 -30.05 -40.16 14.14
N ALA A 12 -28.98 -39.38 14.30
CA ALA A 12 -27.79 -39.78 15.05
C ALA A 12 -27.96 -39.68 16.59
N GLY A 13 -29.15 -39.27 17.08
CA GLY A 13 -29.43 -39.13 18.51
C GLY A 13 -28.68 -37.99 19.21
N LEU A 14 -28.05 -37.09 18.45
CA LEU A 14 -27.25 -35.97 18.98
C LEU A 14 -28.14 -34.85 19.54
N ILE A 15 -29.40 -34.77 19.09
CA ILE A 15 -30.38 -33.78 19.53
C ILE A 15 -31.74 -34.45 19.76
N THR A 16 -32.49 -33.93 20.73
CA THR A 16 -33.87 -34.38 20.99
C THR A 16 -34.87 -33.74 20.03
N PRO A 17 -36.06 -34.33 19.84
CA PRO A 17 -37.13 -33.72 19.02
C PRO A 17 -37.55 -32.32 19.48
N ALA A 18 -37.52 -32.07 20.79
CA ALA A 18 -37.80 -30.75 21.35
C ALA A 18 -36.70 -29.72 21.03
N GLN A 19 -35.42 -30.11 21.10
CA GLN A 19 -34.30 -29.26 20.71
C GLN A 19 -34.30 -28.95 19.21
N HIS A 20 -34.67 -29.93 18.37
CA HIS A 20 -34.83 -29.74 16.93
C HIS A 20 -35.87 -28.65 16.61
N ALA A 21 -37.05 -28.69 17.27
CA ALA A 21 -38.08 -27.67 17.10
C ALA A 21 -37.63 -26.28 17.57
N ASN A 22 -36.90 -26.20 18.69
CA ASN A 22 -36.37 -24.94 19.22
C ASN A 22 -35.26 -24.33 18.35
N ILE A 23 -34.41 -25.15 17.75
CA ILE A 23 -33.37 -24.66 16.82
C ILE A 23 -34.01 -24.16 15.53
N LEU A 24 -35.04 -24.83 15.02
CA LEU A 24 -35.80 -24.37 13.85
C LEU A 24 -36.50 -23.03 14.09
N SER A 25 -37.14 -22.86 15.25
CA SER A 25 -37.78 -21.58 15.60
C SER A 25 -36.76 -20.46 15.80
N PHE A 26 -35.60 -20.77 16.40
CA PHE A 26 -34.49 -19.83 16.53
C PHE A 26 -33.91 -19.40 15.17
N GLU A 27 -33.66 -20.35 14.26
CA GLU A 27 -33.15 -20.06 12.91
C GLU A 27 -34.19 -19.32 12.05
N ALA A 28 -35.49 -19.60 12.21
CA ALA A 28 -36.55 -18.86 11.52
C ALA A 28 -36.56 -17.37 11.91
N ASN A 29 -36.30 -17.07 13.18
CA ASN A 29 -36.23 -15.71 13.71
C ASN A 29 -34.89 -15.01 13.43
N HIS A 30 -33.81 -15.76 13.14
CA HIS A 30 -32.45 -15.24 12.93
C HIS A 30 -31.92 -15.49 11.52
N ARG A 31 -32.79 -15.68 10.52
CA ARG A 31 -32.33 -15.77 9.12
C ARG A 31 -31.52 -14.51 8.78
N PRO A 32 -30.25 -14.62 8.35
CA PRO A 32 -29.58 -13.49 7.72
C PRO A 32 -30.44 -13.04 6.53
N PRO A 33 -30.53 -11.72 6.25
CA PRO A 33 -31.41 -11.22 5.20
C PRO A 33 -31.10 -11.95 3.88
N ALA A 34 -32.07 -12.71 3.39
CA ALA A 34 -31.93 -13.64 2.27
C ALA A 34 -31.64 -12.95 0.92
N ASN A 35 -31.62 -11.63 0.89
CA ASN A 35 -31.66 -10.83 -0.32
C ASN A 35 -30.35 -10.06 -0.56
N GLY A 36 -29.20 -10.66 -0.26
CA GLY A 36 -27.89 -10.09 -0.59
C GLY A 36 -27.76 -9.76 -2.09
N TRP A 37 -28.39 -10.54 -2.97
CA TRP A 37 -28.41 -10.27 -4.41
C TRP A 37 -29.26 -9.04 -4.78
N LEU A 38 -30.43 -8.88 -4.15
CA LEU A 38 -31.28 -7.70 -4.32
C LEU A 38 -30.58 -6.44 -3.81
N TYR A 39 -29.87 -6.53 -2.67
CA TYR A 39 -29.06 -5.44 -2.15
C TYR A 39 -27.94 -5.06 -3.13
N SER A 40 -27.22 -6.04 -3.69
CA SER A 40 -26.21 -5.78 -4.72
C SER A 40 -26.81 -5.12 -5.97
N PHE A 41 -27.99 -5.54 -6.44
CA PHE A 41 -28.67 -4.89 -7.56
C PHE A 41 -29.20 -3.50 -7.23
N MET A 42 -29.69 -3.25 -6.02
CA MET A 42 -30.11 -1.92 -5.58
C MET A 42 -28.94 -0.96 -5.47
N VAL A 43 -27.80 -1.41 -4.91
CA VAL A 43 -26.57 -0.62 -4.86
C VAL A 43 -26.06 -0.35 -6.27
N LEU A 44 -26.03 -1.35 -7.15
CA LEU A 44 -25.63 -1.17 -8.55
C LEU A 44 -26.56 -0.18 -9.28
N GLY A 45 -27.87 -0.32 -9.11
CA GLY A 45 -28.87 0.60 -9.70
C GLY A 45 -28.69 2.03 -9.19
N ALA A 46 -28.48 2.21 -7.89
CA ALA A 46 -28.19 3.53 -7.30
C ALA A 46 -26.89 4.13 -7.84
N VAL A 47 -25.83 3.33 -8.02
CA VAL A 47 -24.57 3.77 -8.63
C VAL A 47 -24.78 4.18 -10.08
N ILE A 48 -25.53 3.40 -10.87
CA ILE A 48 -25.83 3.72 -12.28
C ILE A 48 -26.65 5.01 -12.39
N ILE A 49 -27.67 5.20 -11.54
CA ILE A 49 -28.47 6.43 -11.50
C ILE A 49 -27.57 7.61 -11.11
N GLY A 50 -26.72 7.46 -10.09
CA GLY A 50 -25.76 8.48 -9.69
C GLY A 50 -24.80 8.87 -10.82
N LEU A 51 -24.24 7.87 -11.52
CA LEU A 51 -23.40 8.10 -12.70
C LEU A 51 -24.17 8.77 -13.84
N GLY A 52 -25.44 8.41 -14.07
CA GLY A 52 -26.30 9.04 -15.05
C GLY A 52 -26.56 10.52 -14.76
N ILE A 53 -26.84 10.86 -13.49
CA ILE A 53 -27.00 12.26 -13.05
C ILE A 53 -25.69 13.04 -13.24
N LEU A 54 -24.56 12.48 -12.81
CA LEU A 54 -23.25 13.09 -13.02
C LEU A 54 -22.95 13.32 -14.51
N SER A 55 -23.30 12.35 -15.35
CA SER A 55 -23.14 12.43 -16.82
C SER A 55 -24.02 13.52 -17.43
N LEU A 56 -25.29 13.65 -17.03
CA LEU A 56 -26.18 14.72 -17.50
C LEU A 56 -25.68 16.11 -17.11
N ILE A 57 -25.17 16.26 -15.89
CA ILE A 57 -24.55 17.50 -15.42
C ILE A 57 -23.29 17.79 -16.25
N ALA A 58 -22.45 16.79 -16.48
CA ALA A 58 -21.24 16.92 -17.28
C ALA A 58 -21.55 17.30 -18.75
N ALA A 59 -22.59 16.72 -19.35
CA ALA A 59 -23.01 17.02 -20.72
C ALA A 59 -23.51 18.47 -20.88
N ASN A 60 -24.08 19.05 -19.81
CA ASN A 60 -24.55 20.44 -19.80
C ASN A 60 -23.56 21.39 -19.10
N TRP A 61 -22.36 20.94 -18.76
CA TRP A 61 -21.42 21.67 -17.90
C TRP A 61 -21.09 23.08 -18.43
N HIS A 62 -20.99 23.22 -19.74
CA HIS A 62 -20.70 24.50 -20.40
C HIS A 62 -21.86 25.50 -20.34
N ASN A 63 -23.11 25.00 -20.26
CA ASN A 63 -24.30 25.85 -20.24
C ASN A 63 -24.63 26.37 -18.83
N ILE A 64 -24.03 25.79 -17.79
CA ILE A 64 -24.27 26.19 -16.39
C ILE A 64 -23.36 27.39 -16.07
N PRO A 65 -23.92 28.54 -15.63
CA PRO A 65 -23.12 29.69 -15.24
C PRO A 65 -22.17 29.37 -14.08
N ASP A 66 -20.97 29.94 -14.11
CA ASP A 66 -19.93 29.67 -13.11
C ASP A 66 -20.33 30.08 -11.68
N SER A 67 -21.13 31.14 -11.54
CA SER A 67 -21.70 31.55 -10.26
C SER A 67 -22.63 30.50 -9.65
N VAL A 68 -23.40 29.78 -10.48
CA VAL A 68 -24.29 28.70 -10.03
C VAL A 68 -23.47 27.49 -9.59
N LYS A 69 -22.42 27.13 -10.35
CA LYS A 69 -21.49 26.05 -9.98
C LYS A 69 -20.86 26.29 -8.61
N LEU A 70 -20.29 27.49 -8.42
CA LEU A 70 -19.64 27.87 -7.15
C LEU A 70 -20.65 27.97 -6.00
N SER A 71 -21.81 28.56 -6.23
CA SER A 71 -22.84 28.69 -5.17
C SER A 71 -23.35 27.33 -4.73
N ALA A 72 -23.57 26.39 -5.67
CA ALA A 72 -23.98 25.04 -5.36
C ALA A 72 -22.89 24.27 -4.59
N ASP A 73 -21.62 24.42 -5.00
CA ASP A 73 -20.47 23.80 -4.33
C ASP A 73 -20.33 24.27 -2.87
N PHE A 74 -20.30 25.59 -2.65
CA PHE A 74 -20.23 26.15 -1.29
C PHE A 74 -21.46 25.83 -0.45
N ALA A 75 -22.66 25.81 -1.04
CA ALA A 75 -23.88 25.39 -0.34
C ALA A 75 -23.77 23.92 0.11
N LEU A 76 -23.27 23.03 -0.74
CA LEU A 76 -23.09 21.62 -0.40
C LEU A 76 -22.02 21.41 0.67
N LEU A 77 -20.88 22.13 0.57
CA LEU A 77 -19.86 22.15 1.63
C LEU A 77 -20.44 22.63 2.97
N GLY A 78 -21.24 23.70 2.94
CA GLY A 78 -21.92 24.23 4.13
C GLY A 78 -22.88 23.21 4.75
N LEU A 79 -23.70 22.55 3.93
CA LEU A 79 -24.61 21.49 4.39
C LEU A 79 -23.87 20.30 5.00
N LEU A 80 -22.77 19.85 4.36
CA LEU A 80 -21.94 18.78 4.90
C LEU A 80 -21.27 19.20 6.22
N ALA A 81 -20.77 20.44 6.33
CA ALA A 81 -20.20 20.96 7.57
C ALA A 81 -21.23 21.00 8.72
N ILE A 82 -22.45 21.44 8.44
CA ILE A 82 -23.56 21.40 9.40
C ILE A 82 -23.88 19.95 9.80
N GLY A 83 -23.90 19.03 8.83
CA GLY A 83 -24.08 17.60 9.07
C GLY A 83 -23.01 17.01 9.98
N ILE A 84 -21.73 17.33 9.74
CA ILE A 84 -20.61 16.89 10.57
C ILE A 84 -20.75 17.43 12.00
N TYR A 85 -21.09 18.71 12.15
CA TYR A 85 -21.28 19.35 13.46
C TYR A 85 -22.43 18.72 14.25
N THR A 86 -23.58 18.51 13.61
CA THR A 86 -24.77 17.91 14.26
C THR A 86 -24.56 16.44 14.62
N GLN A 87 -23.79 15.69 13.83
CA GLN A 87 -23.47 14.28 14.11
C GLN A 87 -22.26 14.11 15.04
N TYR A 88 -21.53 15.17 15.36
CA TYR A 88 -20.35 15.11 16.23
C TYR A 88 -20.62 14.48 17.61
N PRO A 89 -21.74 14.75 18.32
CA PRO A 89 -22.05 14.09 19.59
C PRO A 89 -22.25 12.57 19.44
N GLN A 90 -22.75 12.11 18.29
CA GLN A 90 -23.06 10.70 18.01
C GLN A 90 -21.94 9.95 17.26
N ARG A 91 -20.77 10.59 17.08
CA ARG A 91 -19.60 10.06 16.34
C ARG A 91 -19.06 8.70 16.81
N GLN A 92 -19.49 8.20 17.96
CA GLN A 92 -19.09 6.89 18.49
C GLN A 92 -19.99 5.74 18.01
N ARG A 93 -21.24 6.03 17.66
CA ARG A 93 -22.27 5.01 17.39
C ARG A 93 -22.73 4.99 15.93
N GLY A 94 -22.57 6.10 15.20
CA GLY A 94 -23.07 6.24 13.84
C GLY A 94 -21.97 6.27 12.76
N VAL A 95 -22.24 5.63 11.62
CA VAL A 95 -21.38 5.67 10.41
C VAL A 95 -21.49 7.02 9.68
N TRP A 96 -22.59 7.76 9.90
CA TRP A 96 -22.88 9.02 9.21
C TRP A 96 -21.84 10.11 9.43
N PHE A 97 -21.26 10.22 10.63
CA PHE A 97 -20.18 11.19 10.88
C PHE A 97 -19.01 10.97 9.92
N GLU A 98 -18.60 9.72 9.71
CA GLU A 98 -17.49 9.37 8.82
C GLU A 98 -17.86 9.54 7.35
N VAL A 99 -19.08 9.20 6.95
CA VAL A 99 -19.56 9.40 5.58
C VAL A 99 -19.59 10.88 5.22
N LEU A 100 -20.12 11.72 6.13
CA LEU A 100 -20.18 13.17 5.94
C LEU A 100 -18.78 13.78 5.92
N LEU A 101 -17.88 13.34 6.82
CA LEU A 101 -16.50 13.79 6.84
C LEU A 101 -15.75 13.39 5.57
N ALA A 102 -15.86 12.14 5.12
CA ALA A 102 -15.25 11.67 3.88
C ALA A 102 -15.83 12.40 2.65
N GLY A 103 -17.14 12.60 2.61
CA GLY A 103 -17.81 13.39 1.59
C GLY A 103 -17.31 14.82 1.55
N PHE A 104 -17.16 15.46 2.71
CA PHE A 104 -16.61 16.82 2.82
C PHE A 104 -15.17 16.89 2.32
N LEU A 105 -14.32 15.94 2.71
CA LEU A 105 -12.94 15.85 2.25
C LEU A 105 -12.85 15.71 0.72
N VAL A 106 -13.65 14.82 0.13
CA VAL A 106 -13.70 14.64 -1.33
C VAL A 106 -14.27 15.87 -2.03
N LEU A 107 -15.29 16.50 -1.44
CA LEU A 107 -15.88 17.70 -2.01
C LEU A 107 -14.88 18.87 -2.00
N CYS A 108 -14.11 19.08 -0.92
CA CYS A 108 -13.03 20.07 -0.91
C CYS A 108 -12.02 19.85 -2.05
N LEU A 109 -11.72 18.59 -2.39
CA LEU A 109 -10.83 18.29 -3.51
C LEU A 109 -11.48 18.65 -4.85
N ALA A 110 -12.77 18.33 -5.02
CA ALA A 110 -13.55 18.70 -6.19
C ALA A 110 -13.68 20.23 -6.34
N SER A 111 -13.90 20.96 -5.25
CA SER A 111 -13.97 22.43 -5.22
C SER A 111 -12.67 23.06 -5.72
N ILE A 112 -11.51 22.55 -5.30
CA ILE A 112 -10.21 23.04 -5.81
C ILE A 112 -10.10 22.83 -7.32
N GLY A 113 -10.53 21.67 -7.82
CA GLY A 113 -10.57 21.39 -9.27
C GLY A 113 -11.52 22.32 -10.03
N LEU A 114 -12.72 22.54 -9.50
CA LEU A 114 -13.75 23.40 -10.09
C LEU A 114 -13.31 24.87 -10.12
N ILE A 115 -12.70 25.37 -9.05
CA ILE A 115 -12.15 26.73 -9.00
C ILE A 115 -10.98 26.87 -9.99
N ALA A 116 -10.11 25.86 -10.07
CA ALA A 116 -9.01 25.87 -11.02
C ALA A 116 -9.51 25.88 -12.48
N ASP A 117 -10.59 25.17 -12.79
CA ASP A 117 -11.24 25.15 -14.11
C ASP A 117 -11.84 26.52 -14.46
N ILE A 118 -12.70 27.08 -13.59
CA ILE A 118 -13.39 28.36 -13.82
C ILE A 118 -12.39 29.52 -14.03
N PHE A 119 -11.35 29.58 -13.20
CA PHE A 119 -10.35 30.66 -13.28
C PHE A 119 -9.16 30.32 -14.19
N ASN A 120 -9.22 29.21 -14.93
CA ASN A 120 -8.14 28.74 -15.82
C ASN A 120 -6.76 28.70 -15.14
N VAL A 121 -6.72 28.34 -13.85
CA VAL A 121 -5.49 28.31 -13.05
C VAL A 121 -4.66 27.10 -13.45
N THR A 122 -3.57 27.34 -14.18
CA THR A 122 -2.62 26.30 -14.59
C THR A 122 -1.68 25.95 -13.42
N SER A 123 -2.19 25.23 -12.42
CA SER A 123 -1.39 24.75 -11.29
C SER A 123 -0.99 23.28 -11.47
N LYS A 124 0.14 22.89 -10.88
CA LYS A 124 0.56 21.48 -10.88
C LYS A 124 -0.30 20.71 -9.88
N TRP A 125 -0.81 19.55 -10.29
CA TRP A 125 -1.73 18.71 -9.51
C TRP A 125 -1.24 18.41 -8.07
N TYR A 126 0.07 18.23 -7.86
CA TYR A 126 0.61 17.95 -6.52
C TYR A 126 0.56 19.14 -5.56
N HIS A 127 0.61 20.39 -6.07
CA HIS A 127 0.39 21.57 -5.24
C HIS A 127 -1.08 21.69 -4.82
N ALA A 128 -2.02 21.35 -5.71
CA ALA A 128 -3.43 21.28 -5.38
C ALA A 128 -3.71 20.23 -4.29
N LEU A 129 -3.07 19.06 -4.36
CA LEU A 129 -3.17 18.04 -3.32
C LEU A 129 -2.59 18.49 -1.97
N LEU A 130 -1.47 19.21 -1.97
CA LEU A 130 -0.89 19.74 -0.74
C LEU A 130 -1.76 20.84 -0.13
N PHE A 131 -2.30 21.74 -0.95
CA PHE A 131 -3.26 22.75 -0.50
C PHE A 131 -4.52 22.11 0.09
N TRP A 132 -5.04 21.07 -0.56
CA TRP A 132 -6.14 20.26 -0.04
C TRP A 132 -5.80 19.59 1.30
N ALA A 133 -4.64 18.93 1.39
CA ALA A 133 -4.23 18.23 2.60
C ALA A 133 -4.05 19.22 3.77
N PHE A 134 -3.44 20.38 3.50
CA PHE A 134 -3.22 21.42 4.49
C PHE A 134 -4.54 22.02 5.01
N SER A 135 -5.45 22.40 4.10
CA SER A 135 -6.75 22.98 4.48
C SER A 135 -7.64 21.99 5.24
N THR A 136 -7.52 20.69 4.95
CA THR A 136 -8.32 19.64 5.61
C THR A 136 -7.61 18.96 6.78
N PHE A 137 -6.38 19.34 7.11
CA PHE A 137 -5.54 18.67 8.11
C PHE A 137 -6.22 18.57 9.47
N LEU A 138 -6.74 19.68 9.99
CA LEU A 138 -7.38 19.71 11.31
C LEU A 138 -8.61 18.81 11.37
N LEU A 139 -9.38 18.77 10.27
CA LEU A 139 -10.56 17.90 10.14
C LEU A 139 -10.16 16.42 10.08
N SER A 140 -9.06 16.08 9.41
CA SER A 140 -8.60 14.69 9.27
C SER A 140 -8.20 14.07 10.62
N LEU A 141 -7.79 14.88 11.61
CA LEU A 141 -7.50 14.41 12.97
C LEU A 141 -8.75 13.89 13.70
N PHE A 142 -9.94 14.34 13.32
CA PHE A 142 -11.21 13.86 13.89
C PHE A 142 -11.69 12.55 13.25
N ALA A 143 -11.08 12.11 12.14
CA ALA A 143 -11.44 10.88 11.46
C ALA A 143 -11.13 9.65 12.30
N ARG A 144 -12.12 8.77 12.45
CA ARG A 144 -12.04 7.53 13.25
C ARG A 144 -11.98 6.30 12.37
N HIS A 145 -12.57 6.34 11.18
CA HIS A 145 -12.55 5.21 10.27
C HIS A 145 -11.21 5.12 9.54
N LEU A 146 -10.74 3.87 9.33
CA LEU A 146 -9.47 3.62 8.66
C LEU A 146 -9.49 4.16 7.22
N TRP A 147 -10.58 3.97 6.48
CA TRP A 147 -10.72 4.45 5.10
C TRP A 147 -10.55 5.95 4.95
N THR A 148 -11.20 6.77 5.78
CA THR A 148 -11.10 8.23 5.75
C THR A 148 -9.67 8.69 5.99
N ARG A 149 -9.00 8.10 7.00
CA ARG A 149 -7.59 8.40 7.29
C ARG A 149 -6.65 7.92 6.20
N LEU A 150 -6.93 6.75 5.62
CA LEU A 150 -6.14 6.19 4.52
C LEU A 150 -6.23 7.08 3.27
N LEU A 151 -7.42 7.55 2.90
CA LEU A 151 -7.62 8.50 1.80
C LEU A 151 -6.76 9.75 2.01
N TRP A 152 -6.88 10.39 3.18
CA TRP A 152 -6.14 11.62 3.49
C TRP A 152 -4.63 11.42 3.43
N VAL A 153 -4.12 10.37 4.08
CA VAL A 153 -2.68 10.07 4.08
C VAL A 153 -2.16 9.74 2.68
N THR A 154 -2.96 9.06 1.84
CA THR A 154 -2.59 8.73 0.46
C THR A 154 -2.32 9.99 -0.35
N LEU A 155 -3.30 10.89 -0.38
CA LEU A 155 -3.21 12.13 -1.17
C LEU A 155 -2.15 13.07 -0.61
N PHE A 156 -1.97 13.10 0.71
CA PHE A 156 -0.91 13.86 1.35
C PHE A 156 0.49 13.35 0.96
N ILE A 157 0.76 12.05 1.08
CA ILE A 157 2.06 11.46 0.71
C ILE A 157 2.34 11.71 -0.78
N GLN A 158 1.33 11.52 -1.63
CA GLN A 158 1.47 11.76 -3.07
C GLN A 158 1.82 13.23 -3.36
N GLY A 159 1.06 14.18 -2.82
CA GLY A 159 1.34 15.62 -2.99
C GLY A 159 2.73 16.00 -2.47
N MET A 160 3.11 15.48 -1.29
CA MET A 160 4.38 15.80 -0.64
C MET A 160 5.58 15.25 -1.41
N CYS A 161 5.56 13.98 -1.83
CA CYS A 161 6.69 13.36 -2.53
C CYS A 161 6.96 14.07 -3.86
N TRP A 162 5.91 14.31 -4.65
CA TRP A 162 6.06 14.98 -5.95
C TRP A 162 6.46 16.44 -5.82
N SER A 163 5.95 17.16 -4.81
CA SER A 163 6.36 18.55 -4.55
C SER A 163 7.83 18.65 -4.16
N VAL A 164 8.28 17.78 -3.25
CA VAL A 164 9.66 17.78 -2.75
C VAL A 164 10.65 17.39 -3.85
N VAL A 165 10.33 16.39 -4.67
CA VAL A 165 11.19 16.00 -5.81
C VAL A 165 11.18 17.07 -6.91
N ALA A 166 10.04 17.72 -7.16
CA ALA A 166 10.02 18.83 -8.11
C ALA A 166 10.83 20.04 -7.62
N ALA A 167 10.81 20.31 -6.30
CA ALA A 167 11.60 21.39 -5.70
C ALA A 167 13.11 21.15 -5.78
N SER A 168 13.57 19.91 -5.94
CA SER A 168 14.99 19.58 -6.16
C SER A 168 15.43 19.68 -7.62
N GLY A 169 14.58 20.21 -8.50
CA GLY A 169 14.92 20.52 -9.89
C GLY A 169 14.43 19.49 -10.91
N ALA A 170 13.61 18.51 -10.53
CA ALA A 170 12.92 17.65 -11.48
C ALA A 170 11.75 18.40 -12.14
N GLU A 171 11.93 18.88 -13.37
CA GLU A 171 10.88 19.62 -14.07
C GLU A 171 9.64 18.75 -14.40
N SER A 172 8.48 19.40 -14.51
CA SER A 172 7.16 18.77 -14.68
C SER A 172 7.00 17.93 -15.95
N GLY A 173 7.86 18.12 -16.97
CA GLY A 173 7.84 17.37 -18.23
C GLY A 173 8.45 15.96 -18.12
N GLN A 174 9.28 15.72 -17.09
CA GLN A 174 10.06 14.49 -16.91
C GLN A 174 9.47 13.59 -15.82
N ARG A 175 8.14 13.43 -15.80
CA ARG A 175 7.47 12.66 -14.73
C ARG A 175 8.02 11.24 -14.59
N LEU A 176 8.30 10.58 -15.72
CA LEU A 176 8.83 9.21 -15.73
C LEU A 176 10.26 9.14 -15.21
N GLU A 177 11.10 10.13 -15.51
CA GLU A 177 12.51 10.19 -15.05
C GLU A 177 12.62 10.51 -13.55
N ALA A 178 11.65 11.24 -13.00
CA ALA A 178 11.58 11.56 -11.58
C ALA A 178 10.96 10.43 -10.71
N LEU A 179 10.33 9.42 -11.33
CA LEU A 179 9.70 8.29 -10.62
C LEU A 179 10.62 7.60 -9.61
N PRO A 180 11.90 7.31 -9.92
CA PRO A 180 12.79 6.61 -9.00
C PRO A 180 13.03 7.40 -7.71
N ALA A 181 13.19 8.72 -7.82
CA ALA A 181 13.33 9.59 -6.65
C ALA A 181 12.05 9.61 -5.80
N VAL A 182 10.88 9.68 -6.44
CA VAL A 182 9.57 9.62 -5.74
C VAL A 182 9.36 8.26 -5.07
N LEU A 183 9.69 7.17 -5.76
CA LEU A 183 9.56 5.80 -5.24
C LEU A 183 10.49 5.54 -4.06
N LEU A 184 11.71 6.08 -4.06
CA LEU A 184 12.59 5.99 -2.89
C LEU A 184 12.13 6.89 -1.73
N LEU A 185 11.65 8.10 -2.04
CA LEU A 185 11.21 9.06 -1.02
C LEU A 185 9.94 8.60 -0.30
N ALA A 186 8.97 8.01 -1.02
CA ALA A 186 7.67 7.62 -0.47
C ALA A 186 7.74 6.71 0.78
N PRO A 187 8.48 5.58 0.80
CA PRO A 187 8.60 4.76 1.99
C PRO A 187 9.35 5.45 3.12
N LEU A 188 10.40 6.21 2.80
CA LEU A 188 11.21 6.91 3.80
C LEU A 188 10.41 8.02 4.49
N LEU A 189 9.71 8.84 3.71
CA LEU A 189 8.80 9.86 4.23
C LEU A 189 7.69 9.22 5.07
N SER A 190 7.07 8.15 4.58
CA SER A 190 6.02 7.42 5.32
C SER A 190 6.54 6.87 6.65
N ALA A 191 7.77 6.34 6.68
CA ALA A 191 8.40 5.82 7.89
C ALA A 191 8.73 6.93 8.90
N VAL A 192 9.27 8.05 8.44
CA VAL A 192 9.56 9.23 9.29
C VAL A 192 8.27 9.79 9.88
N LEU A 193 7.23 9.94 9.07
CA LEU A 193 5.91 10.41 9.53
C LEU A 193 5.25 9.42 10.48
N TYR A 194 5.37 8.11 10.22
CA TYR A 194 4.91 7.06 11.14
C TYR A 194 5.62 7.17 12.49
N TYR A 195 6.93 7.38 12.48
CA TYR A 195 7.73 7.58 13.69
C TYR A 195 7.34 8.89 14.42
N ALA A 196 7.11 9.98 13.71
CA ALA A 196 6.61 11.22 14.32
C ALA A 196 5.20 11.02 14.94
N ALA A 197 4.31 10.32 14.23
CA ALA A 197 2.95 10.04 14.68
C ALA A 197 2.89 9.08 15.88
N SER A 198 3.92 8.25 16.11
CA SER A 198 4.01 7.42 17.31
C SER A 198 4.39 8.21 18.56
N HIS A 199 5.00 9.39 18.42
CA HIS A 199 5.40 10.26 19.52
C HIS A 199 4.36 11.36 19.81
N LEU A 200 3.59 11.78 18.80
CA LEU A 200 2.59 12.83 18.93
C LEU A 200 1.18 12.26 19.10
N LYS A 201 0.61 12.40 20.31
CA LYS A 201 -0.74 11.89 20.64
C LYS A 201 -1.83 12.35 19.66
N ALA A 202 -1.74 13.58 19.16
CA ALA A 202 -2.70 14.14 18.22
C ALA A 202 -2.74 13.38 16.87
N LEU A 203 -1.63 12.77 16.46
CA LEU A 203 -1.49 12.08 15.17
C LEU A 203 -1.68 10.57 15.25
N TYR A 204 -1.97 10.03 16.45
CA TYR A 204 -2.03 8.59 16.68
C TYR A 204 -3.04 7.88 15.78
N GLY A 205 -4.13 8.58 15.41
CA GLY A 205 -5.12 8.06 14.47
C GLY A 205 -4.54 7.74 13.08
N LEU A 206 -3.60 8.54 12.58
CA LEU A 206 -3.00 8.40 11.25
C LEU A 206 -1.92 7.31 11.18
N ARG A 207 -1.43 6.84 12.34
CA ARG A 207 -0.32 5.90 12.46
C ARG A 207 -0.52 4.62 11.63
N SER A 208 -1.71 4.03 11.67
CA SER A 208 -1.99 2.79 10.92
C SER A 208 -1.94 3.00 9.41
N SER A 209 -2.47 4.12 8.92
CA SER A 209 -2.43 4.49 7.49
C SER A 209 -1.00 4.80 7.04
N LEU A 210 -0.21 5.50 7.85
CA LEU A 210 1.21 5.77 7.57
C LEU A 210 2.04 4.49 7.52
N PHE A 211 1.79 3.56 8.46
CA PHE A 211 2.46 2.27 8.46
C PHE A 211 2.09 1.41 7.24
N PHE A 212 0.82 1.41 6.84
CA PHE A 212 0.36 0.76 5.61
C PHE A 212 1.08 1.32 4.39
N TRP A 213 1.14 2.64 4.25
CA TRP A 213 1.80 3.29 3.11
C TRP A 213 3.31 3.10 3.12
N PHE A 214 3.96 3.07 4.29
CA PHE A 214 5.36 2.66 4.40
C PHE A 214 5.58 1.27 3.80
N GLN A 215 4.78 0.27 4.18
CA GLN A 215 4.93 -1.09 3.66
C GLN A 215 4.66 -1.18 2.16
N LEU A 216 3.54 -0.62 1.70
CA LEU A 216 3.13 -0.69 0.31
C LEU A 216 4.14 0.03 -0.60
N SER A 217 4.53 1.25 -0.24
CA SER A 217 5.51 2.01 -1.03
C SER A 217 6.92 1.40 -0.98
N ALA A 218 7.33 0.77 0.13
CA ALA A 218 8.60 0.06 0.20
C ALA A 218 8.62 -1.16 -0.73
N ILE A 219 7.52 -1.91 -0.81
CA ILE A 219 7.38 -3.03 -1.75
C ILE A 219 7.45 -2.51 -3.20
N CYS A 220 6.72 -1.44 -3.52
CA CYS A 220 6.76 -0.83 -4.85
C CYS A 220 8.16 -0.30 -5.20
N ALA A 221 8.83 0.38 -4.28
CA ALA A 221 10.17 0.93 -4.48
C ALA A 221 11.21 -0.17 -4.70
N LEU A 222 11.13 -1.27 -3.93
CA LEU A 222 12.02 -2.40 -4.06
C LEU A 222 11.78 -3.16 -5.36
N ALA A 223 10.50 -3.41 -5.71
CA ALA A 223 10.14 -4.06 -6.97
C ALA A 223 10.56 -3.24 -8.19
N PHE A 224 10.38 -1.92 -8.15
CA PHE A 224 10.83 -1.04 -9.22
C PHE A 224 12.34 -1.05 -9.39
N ALA A 225 13.10 -0.86 -8.30
CA ALA A 225 14.56 -0.88 -8.34
C ALA A 225 15.08 -2.22 -8.88
N ASP A 226 14.47 -3.30 -8.44
CA ASP A 226 14.81 -4.64 -8.89
C ASP A 226 14.54 -4.87 -10.38
N ILE A 227 13.36 -4.49 -10.87
CA ILE A 227 13.01 -4.61 -12.29
C ILE A 227 13.95 -3.74 -13.14
N ALA A 228 14.17 -2.49 -12.75
CA ALA A 228 15.04 -1.57 -13.48
C ALA A 228 16.47 -2.12 -13.58
N ARG A 229 17.05 -2.59 -12.45
CA ARG A 229 18.42 -3.13 -12.44
C ARG A 229 18.55 -4.47 -13.14
N SER A 230 17.63 -5.42 -12.89
CA SER A 230 17.62 -6.70 -13.60
C SER A 230 17.40 -6.52 -15.11
N GLY A 231 16.71 -5.46 -15.53
CA GLY A 231 16.52 -5.10 -16.93
C GLY A 231 17.76 -4.49 -17.60
N GLY A 232 18.84 -4.24 -16.86
CA GLY A 232 20.06 -3.60 -17.37
C GLY A 232 19.97 -2.07 -17.47
N GLU A 233 18.97 -1.43 -16.85
CA GLU A 233 18.88 0.03 -16.84
C GLU A 233 19.91 0.66 -15.89
N LEU A 234 20.85 1.39 -16.48
CA LEU A 234 21.87 2.20 -15.81
C LEU A 234 21.50 3.69 -15.76
N ALA A 235 20.21 4.03 -15.74
CA ALA A 235 19.81 5.43 -15.67
C ALA A 235 20.47 6.10 -14.45
N ASN A 236 21.42 7.00 -14.72
CA ASN A 236 22.09 7.78 -13.70
C ASN A 236 21.17 8.90 -13.29
N TYR A 237 20.52 8.70 -12.14
CA TYR A 237 19.62 9.68 -11.59
C TYR A 237 20.43 10.85 -11.03
N PRO A 238 20.06 12.11 -11.35
CA PRO A 238 20.68 13.28 -10.75
C PRO A 238 20.65 13.17 -9.22
N LEU A 239 21.82 13.27 -8.58
CA LEU A 239 21.94 13.16 -7.13
C LEU A 239 21.02 14.17 -6.41
N ALA A 240 20.82 15.35 -7.02
CA ALA A 240 19.92 16.38 -6.52
C ALA A 240 18.47 15.85 -6.32
N TRP A 241 17.98 15.00 -7.21
CA TRP A 241 16.62 14.44 -7.11
C TRP A 241 16.49 13.44 -5.95
N LEU A 242 17.56 12.71 -5.64
CA LEU A 242 17.61 11.73 -4.55
C LEU A 242 17.92 12.37 -3.18
N LEU A 243 18.44 13.61 -3.15
CA LEU A 243 18.84 14.29 -1.92
C LEU A 243 17.74 14.31 -0.85
N PRO A 244 16.46 14.63 -1.15
CA PRO A 244 15.40 14.58 -0.14
C PRO A 244 15.20 13.19 0.46
N ALA A 245 15.33 12.14 -0.34
CA ALA A 245 15.24 10.76 0.12
C ALA A 245 16.41 10.42 1.05
N TYR A 246 17.63 10.83 0.72
CA TYR A 246 18.80 10.65 1.59
C TYR A 246 18.67 11.42 2.92
N VAL A 247 18.11 12.63 2.91
CA VAL A 247 17.81 13.38 4.13
C VAL A 247 16.79 12.64 5.00
N MET A 248 15.70 12.15 4.41
CA MET A 248 14.70 11.35 5.14
C MET A 248 15.31 10.04 5.69
N ALA A 249 16.18 9.38 4.94
CA ALA A 249 16.90 8.21 5.40
C ALA A 249 17.83 8.54 6.58
N GLY A 250 18.53 9.68 6.55
CA GLY A 250 19.36 10.16 7.67
C GLY A 250 18.54 10.40 8.94
N VAL A 251 17.40 11.06 8.80
CA VAL A 251 16.45 11.27 9.92
C VAL A 251 15.93 9.93 10.46
N LEU A 252 15.57 9.00 9.58
CA LEU A 252 15.10 7.67 9.96
C LEU A 252 16.20 6.86 10.67
N ALA A 253 17.44 6.91 10.16
CA ALA A 253 18.59 6.26 10.77
C ALA A 253 18.86 6.80 12.18
N LEU A 254 18.82 8.13 12.35
CA LEU A 254 18.94 8.77 13.66
C LEU A 254 17.82 8.30 14.60
N GLY A 255 16.56 8.26 14.11
CA GLY A 255 15.41 7.75 14.86
C GLY A 255 15.60 6.29 15.30
N ILE A 256 16.14 5.43 14.43
CA ILE A 256 16.44 4.01 14.73
C ILE A 256 17.51 3.90 15.82
N VAL A 257 18.58 4.69 15.73
CA VAL A 257 19.69 4.68 16.70
C VAL A 257 19.24 5.18 18.08
N LEU A 258 18.45 6.25 18.11
CA LEU A 258 17.93 6.85 19.35
C LEU A 258 16.79 6.04 19.98
N HIS A 259 16.19 5.08 19.26
CA HIS A 259 15.07 4.28 19.77
C HIS A 259 15.51 3.39 20.94
N ARG A 260 15.12 3.78 22.17
CA ARG A 260 15.54 3.10 23.42
C ARG A 260 15.07 1.65 23.52
N GLU A 261 13.90 1.33 22.97
CA GLU A 261 13.32 -0.02 23.04
C GLU A 261 13.97 -1.01 22.06
N TYR A 262 14.72 -0.54 21.05
CA TYR A 262 15.35 -1.43 20.09
C TYR A 262 16.64 -2.01 20.64
N ARG A 263 16.70 -3.35 20.73
CA ARG A 263 17.94 -4.09 20.93
C ARG A 263 18.92 -3.78 19.79
N TRP A 264 20.22 -3.84 20.09
CA TRP A 264 21.29 -3.51 19.12
C TRP A 264 21.14 -4.29 17.81
N PHE A 265 20.79 -5.58 17.88
CA PHE A 265 20.59 -6.44 16.72
C PHE A 265 19.47 -5.93 15.81
N ASN A 266 18.33 -5.49 16.36
CA ASN A 266 17.24 -4.92 15.56
C ASN A 266 17.61 -3.58 14.93
N ARG A 267 18.46 -2.78 15.58
CA ARG A 267 19.00 -1.55 14.99
C ARG A 267 19.89 -1.89 13.80
N ALA A 268 20.79 -2.86 13.95
CA ALA A 268 21.68 -3.32 12.89
C ALA A 268 20.90 -3.87 11.68
N LEU A 269 19.85 -4.67 11.91
CA LEU A 269 18.98 -5.19 10.84
C LEU A 269 18.29 -4.05 10.06
N LEU A 270 17.70 -3.07 10.75
CA LEU A 270 17.02 -1.95 10.10
C LEU A 270 17.98 -1.01 9.37
N LEU A 271 19.11 -0.66 10.00
CA LEU A 271 20.13 0.17 9.37
C LEU A 271 20.78 -0.53 8.19
N GLY A 272 20.98 -1.85 8.27
CA GLY A 272 21.44 -2.66 7.16
C GLY A 272 20.46 -2.68 6.00
N ALA A 273 19.16 -2.92 6.28
CA ALA A 273 18.12 -2.88 5.24
C ALA A 273 17.99 -1.49 4.60
N LEU A 274 18.07 -0.43 5.40
CA LEU A 274 18.05 0.96 4.92
C LEU A 274 19.27 1.28 4.06
N GLY A 275 20.48 0.93 4.52
CA GLY A 275 21.72 1.15 3.78
C GLY A 275 21.75 0.40 2.46
N LEU A 276 21.29 -0.85 2.44
CA LEU A 276 21.16 -1.64 1.21
C LEU A 276 20.11 -1.04 0.26
N LEU A 277 18.99 -0.53 0.77
CA LEU A 277 17.98 0.14 -0.07
C LEU A 277 18.56 1.40 -0.74
N LEU A 278 19.30 2.23 0.00
CA LEU A 278 19.96 3.41 -0.55
C LEU A 278 21.03 3.04 -1.59
N LEU A 279 21.79 1.98 -1.31
CA LEU A 279 22.80 1.45 -2.22
C LEU A 279 22.17 0.94 -3.53
N TYR A 280 20.97 0.37 -3.47
CA TYR A 280 20.22 -0.08 -4.65
C TYR A 280 19.98 1.05 -5.66
N TYR A 281 19.67 2.24 -5.14
CA TYR A 281 19.40 3.42 -5.96
C TYR A 281 20.68 4.15 -6.40
N TYR A 282 21.86 3.72 -5.95
CA TYR A 282 23.16 4.25 -6.37
C TYR A 282 23.83 3.30 -7.37
N PRO A 283 23.70 3.53 -8.70
CA PRO A 283 24.12 2.60 -9.75
C PRO A 283 25.60 2.24 -9.69
N ASP A 284 26.46 3.26 -9.61
CA ASP A 284 27.89 3.17 -9.94
C ASP A 284 28.70 2.25 -9.02
N PHE A 285 28.20 1.95 -7.82
CA PHE A 285 28.93 1.14 -6.84
C PHE A 285 28.66 -0.36 -6.97
N VAL A 286 27.43 -0.75 -7.30
CA VAL A 286 27.00 -2.16 -7.26
C VAL A 286 26.69 -2.73 -8.63
N PHE A 287 26.17 -1.91 -9.54
CA PHE A 287 25.65 -2.36 -10.82
C PHE A 287 26.54 -1.85 -11.95
N SER A 288 26.78 -2.71 -12.94
CA SER A 288 27.65 -2.40 -14.09
C SER A 288 26.88 -2.29 -15.41
N GLY A 289 25.56 -2.41 -15.38
CA GLY A 289 24.65 -2.45 -16.54
C GLY A 289 24.76 -3.71 -17.37
N GLN A 290 25.49 -4.71 -16.89
CA GLN A 290 25.72 -5.94 -17.62
C GLN A 290 24.74 -7.00 -17.12
N SER A 291 23.89 -7.51 -18.01
CA SER A 291 22.95 -8.59 -17.72
C SER A 291 23.28 -9.82 -18.56
N ARG A 292 23.12 -11.01 -17.97
CA ARG A 292 23.25 -12.28 -18.70
C ARG A 292 21.95 -12.69 -19.39
N TYR A 293 20.83 -12.34 -18.77
CA TYR A 293 19.49 -12.61 -19.27
C TYR A 293 18.67 -11.32 -19.24
N THR A 294 17.79 -11.14 -20.23
CA THR A 294 16.75 -10.12 -20.14
C THR A 294 15.55 -10.66 -19.37
N LEU A 295 14.79 -9.78 -18.71
CA LEU A 295 13.64 -10.12 -17.86
C LEU A 295 12.62 -11.09 -18.51
N PHE A 296 12.54 -11.12 -19.85
CA PHE A 296 11.62 -11.97 -20.62
C PHE A 296 12.21 -12.55 -21.92
N GLY A 297 13.51 -12.40 -22.21
CA GLY A 297 14.09 -12.74 -23.50
C GLY A 297 15.15 -13.85 -23.44
N SER A 298 15.20 -14.64 -24.51
CA SER A 298 16.09 -15.79 -24.72
C SER A 298 17.49 -15.43 -25.22
N GLU A 299 17.78 -14.16 -25.48
CA GLU A 299 19.08 -13.74 -26.00
C GLU A 299 19.99 -13.29 -24.86
N ALA A 300 20.98 -14.12 -24.58
CA ALA A 300 22.07 -13.79 -23.69
C ALA A 300 23.07 -12.88 -24.41
N GLN A 301 23.15 -11.62 -24.01
CA GLN A 301 24.30 -10.79 -24.39
C GLN A 301 25.54 -11.36 -23.69
N GLN A 302 26.54 -11.68 -24.52
CA GLN A 302 27.85 -12.28 -24.27
C GLN A 302 28.41 -12.25 -22.84
N ALA A 303 28.93 -13.42 -22.40
CA ALA A 303 30.11 -13.64 -21.55
C ALA A 303 30.33 -12.76 -20.29
N VAL A 304 29.28 -12.25 -19.65
CA VAL A 304 29.42 -11.62 -18.32
C VAL A 304 29.68 -12.69 -17.26
N SER A 305 30.63 -12.44 -16.35
CA SER A 305 30.87 -13.31 -15.19
C SER A 305 29.61 -13.37 -14.32
N PHE A 306 29.30 -14.54 -13.74
CA PHE A 306 28.13 -14.73 -12.88
C PHE A 306 28.00 -13.66 -11.78
N TRP A 307 29.13 -13.25 -11.19
CA TRP A 307 29.16 -12.25 -10.12
C TRP A 307 29.07 -10.79 -10.59
N GLN A 308 29.27 -10.53 -11.89
CA GLN A 308 29.18 -9.21 -12.52
C GLN A 308 27.81 -8.98 -13.19
N ALA A 309 26.90 -9.94 -13.07
CA ALA A 309 25.61 -9.95 -13.74
C ALA A 309 24.53 -9.24 -12.88
N ASP A 310 23.96 -8.15 -13.37
CA ASP A 310 22.95 -7.36 -12.65
C ASP A 310 21.62 -8.09 -12.46
N ASP A 311 21.26 -8.95 -13.40
CA ASP A 311 20.14 -9.89 -13.32
C ASP A 311 20.28 -10.89 -12.17
N LEU A 312 21.48 -11.06 -11.61
CA LEU A 312 21.70 -11.85 -10.40
C LEU A 312 21.88 -10.97 -9.15
N ARG A 313 22.69 -9.91 -9.25
CA ARG A 313 23.00 -9.01 -8.11
C ARG A 313 21.76 -8.31 -7.58
N ALA A 314 20.89 -7.83 -8.46
CA ALA A 314 19.65 -7.14 -8.09
C ALA A 314 18.72 -8.05 -7.23
N PRO A 315 18.33 -9.27 -7.69
CA PRO A 315 17.55 -10.17 -6.87
C PRO A 315 18.19 -10.56 -5.54
N LEU A 316 19.51 -10.76 -5.51
CA LEU A 316 20.22 -11.07 -4.27
C LEU A 316 20.12 -9.91 -3.26
N LEU A 317 20.27 -8.67 -3.73
CA LEU A 317 20.12 -7.48 -2.90
C LEU A 317 18.68 -7.34 -2.40
N THR A 318 17.69 -7.54 -3.27
CA THR A 318 16.26 -7.61 -2.92
C THR A 318 15.98 -8.64 -1.83
N LEU A 319 16.46 -9.88 -2.01
CA LEU A 319 16.31 -10.96 -1.02
C LEU A 319 16.99 -10.62 0.30
N THR A 320 18.17 -10.00 0.26
CA THR A 320 18.90 -9.58 1.46
C THR A 320 18.12 -8.52 2.24
N ILE A 321 17.60 -7.49 1.58
CA ILE A 321 16.76 -6.46 2.20
C ILE A 321 15.52 -7.09 2.83
N LEU A 322 14.81 -7.94 2.08
CA LEU A 322 13.60 -8.61 2.58
C LEU A 322 13.93 -9.52 3.77
N PHE A 323 15.04 -10.25 3.75
CA PHE A 323 15.44 -11.13 4.84
C PHE A 323 15.78 -10.35 6.12
N LEU A 324 16.56 -9.26 6.02
CA LEU A 324 16.85 -8.38 7.16
C LEU A 324 15.57 -7.80 7.77
N TYR A 325 14.64 -7.36 6.91
CA TYR A 325 13.37 -6.80 7.35
C TYR A 325 12.43 -7.87 7.93
N ALA A 326 12.43 -9.10 7.39
CA ALA A 326 11.68 -10.24 7.94
C ALA A 326 12.19 -10.60 9.35
N LEU A 327 13.51 -10.69 9.53
CA LEU A 327 14.10 -10.95 10.86
C LEU A 327 13.71 -9.85 11.86
N HIS A 328 13.76 -8.59 11.46
CA HIS A 328 13.30 -7.48 12.29
C HIS A 328 11.82 -7.60 12.66
N ALA A 329 10.95 -7.89 11.68
CA ALA A 329 9.51 -8.05 11.89
C ALA A 329 9.18 -9.22 12.83
N GLY A 330 9.89 -10.34 12.67
CA GLY A 330 9.80 -11.51 13.56
C GLY A 330 10.22 -11.17 14.99
N ASN A 331 11.38 -10.52 15.16
CA ASN A 331 11.88 -10.10 16.46
C ASN A 331 10.95 -9.11 17.16
N SER A 332 10.33 -8.21 16.40
CA SER A 332 9.40 -7.19 16.90
C SER A 332 7.97 -7.71 17.12
N GLY A 333 7.70 -9.00 16.83
CA GLY A 333 6.38 -9.62 17.03
C GLY A 333 5.31 -9.20 16.02
N GLN A 334 5.70 -8.56 14.92
CA GLN A 334 4.77 -8.11 13.88
C GLN A 334 4.42 -9.24 12.92
N GLN A 335 3.56 -10.17 13.35
CA GLN A 335 3.23 -11.40 12.63
C GLN A 335 2.73 -11.15 11.20
N ARG A 336 1.88 -10.14 11.00
CA ARG A 336 1.37 -9.80 9.65
C ARG A 336 2.48 -9.34 8.73
N THR A 337 3.34 -8.44 9.19
CA THR A 337 4.50 -7.95 8.44
C THR A 337 5.45 -9.09 8.10
N PHE A 338 5.77 -9.94 9.09
CA PHE A 338 6.64 -11.10 8.89
C PHE A 338 6.10 -12.04 7.80
N ASN A 339 4.81 -12.37 7.84
CA ASN A 339 4.18 -13.24 6.84
C ASN A 339 4.18 -12.64 5.44
N ILE A 340 3.88 -11.34 5.31
CA ILE A 340 3.91 -10.63 4.02
C ILE A 340 5.33 -10.64 3.44
N VAL A 341 6.32 -10.23 4.23
CA VAL A 341 7.72 -10.15 3.76
C VAL A 341 8.27 -11.53 3.41
N THR A 342 7.96 -12.53 4.22
CA THR A 342 8.26 -13.93 3.93
C THR A 342 7.64 -14.41 2.62
N PHE A 343 6.37 -14.09 2.38
CA PHE A 343 5.71 -14.42 1.12
C PHE A 343 6.42 -13.75 -0.06
N LEU A 344 6.84 -12.49 0.08
CA LEU A 344 7.61 -11.78 -0.95
C LEU A 344 8.97 -12.42 -1.20
N ILE A 345 9.65 -12.94 -0.17
CA ILE A 345 10.88 -13.72 -0.32
C ILE A 345 10.61 -14.97 -1.17
N GLY A 346 9.57 -15.73 -0.83
CA GLY A 346 9.16 -16.92 -1.58
C GLY A 346 8.82 -16.60 -3.04
N LEU A 347 7.99 -15.56 -3.26
CA LEU A 347 7.62 -15.07 -4.58
C LEU A 347 8.86 -14.65 -5.38
N ARG A 348 9.83 -13.98 -4.75
CA ARG A 348 11.04 -13.53 -5.42
C ARG A 348 11.95 -14.70 -5.81
N PHE A 349 12.08 -15.73 -4.97
CA PHE A 349 12.79 -16.97 -5.36
C PHE A 349 12.18 -17.62 -6.60
N VAL A 350 10.86 -17.62 -6.72
CA VAL A 350 10.17 -18.11 -7.93
C VAL A 350 10.52 -17.27 -9.15
N ILE A 351 10.51 -15.94 -9.03
CA ILE A 351 10.88 -15.04 -10.14
C ILE A 351 12.33 -15.28 -10.58
N VAL A 352 13.28 -15.37 -9.64
CA VAL A 352 14.69 -15.65 -9.93
C VAL A 352 14.86 -17.00 -10.63
N TYR A 353 14.12 -18.02 -10.20
CA TYR A 353 14.12 -19.32 -10.85
C TYR A 353 13.67 -19.23 -12.32
N PHE A 354 12.59 -18.50 -12.60
CA PHE A 354 12.13 -18.27 -13.98
C PHE A 354 13.13 -17.48 -14.82
N GLN A 355 13.75 -16.45 -14.24
CA GLN A 355 14.82 -15.68 -14.88
C GLN A 355 16.02 -16.58 -15.25
N ALA A 356 16.43 -17.48 -14.36
CA ALA A 356 17.55 -18.40 -14.59
C ALA A 356 17.23 -19.52 -15.59
N MET A 357 15.99 -20.00 -15.63
CA MET A 357 15.57 -21.05 -16.57
C MET A 357 15.27 -20.51 -17.98
N GLY A 358 15.00 -19.21 -18.13
CA GLY A 358 14.81 -18.55 -19.43
C GLY A 358 13.87 -19.34 -20.35
N GLY A 359 14.37 -19.71 -21.54
CA GLY A 359 13.62 -20.45 -22.57
C GLY A 359 13.16 -21.86 -22.19
N LEU A 360 13.71 -22.49 -21.13
CA LEU A 360 13.23 -23.80 -20.67
C LEU A 360 11.87 -23.72 -19.99
N ALA A 361 11.55 -22.60 -19.34
CA ALA A 361 10.20 -22.36 -18.79
C ALA A 361 9.15 -22.16 -19.90
N ALA A 362 9.56 -21.78 -21.11
CA ALA A 362 8.69 -21.73 -22.28
C ALA A 362 8.31 -23.14 -22.80
N THR A 363 8.99 -24.19 -22.33
CA THR A 363 8.62 -25.58 -22.62
C THR A 363 7.64 -26.10 -21.57
N GLY A 364 6.63 -26.88 -21.98
CA GLY A 364 5.61 -27.42 -21.06
C GLY A 364 6.18 -28.28 -19.92
N VAL A 365 7.36 -28.88 -20.13
CA VAL A 365 8.08 -29.66 -19.09
C VAL A 365 8.69 -28.75 -18.02
N GLY A 366 9.21 -27.58 -18.42
CA GLY A 366 9.72 -26.57 -17.49
C GLY A 366 8.63 -26.04 -16.55
N LEU A 367 7.40 -25.87 -17.05
CA LEU A 367 6.24 -25.46 -16.23
C LEU A 367 5.82 -26.53 -15.20
N ILE A 368 5.89 -27.81 -15.55
CA ILE A 368 5.53 -28.91 -14.63
C ILE A 368 6.59 -29.08 -13.53
N LEU A 369 7.86 -29.04 -13.89
CA LEU A 369 8.97 -29.14 -12.93
C LEU A 369 9.00 -27.94 -12.00
N SER A 370 8.76 -26.73 -12.52
CA SER A 370 8.68 -25.51 -11.72
C SER A 370 7.48 -25.51 -10.78
N GLY A 371 6.28 -25.91 -11.25
CA GLY A 371 5.11 -26.08 -10.39
C GLY A 371 5.35 -27.07 -9.25
N SER A 372 6.01 -28.19 -9.53
CA SER A 372 6.36 -29.21 -8.53
C SER A 372 7.39 -28.70 -7.51
N LEU A 373 8.40 -27.95 -7.97
CA LEU A 373 9.40 -27.33 -7.10
C LEU A 373 8.79 -26.27 -6.18
N ILE A 374 7.91 -25.40 -6.71
CA ILE A 374 7.20 -24.38 -5.93
C ILE A 374 6.37 -25.03 -4.83
N ILE A 375 5.63 -26.10 -5.15
CA ILE A 375 4.85 -26.87 -4.17
C ILE A 375 5.77 -27.46 -3.10
N GLY A 376 6.90 -28.05 -3.52
CA GLY A 376 7.91 -28.61 -2.62
C GLY A 376 8.49 -27.57 -1.65
N ILE A 377 8.94 -26.43 -2.15
CA ILE A 377 9.50 -25.33 -1.35
C ILE A 377 8.43 -24.75 -0.42
N THR A 378 7.20 -24.55 -0.89
CA THR A 378 6.09 -24.03 -0.07
C THR A 378 5.75 -24.99 1.07
N TRP A 379 5.76 -26.30 0.80
CA TRP A 379 5.53 -27.31 1.82
C TRP A 379 6.66 -27.37 2.86
N LEU A 380 7.91 -27.29 2.40
CA LEU A 380 9.10 -27.28 3.26
C LEU A 380 9.13 -26.02 4.15
N TRP A 381 8.74 -24.87 3.58
CA TRP A 381 8.55 -23.62 4.30
C TRP A 381 7.46 -23.74 5.36
N TYR A 382 6.27 -24.23 4.99
CA TYR A 382 5.15 -24.42 5.92
C TYR A 382 5.54 -25.29 7.11
N ARG A 383 6.33 -26.34 6.88
CA ARG A 383 6.84 -27.24 7.93
C ARG A 383 7.95 -26.62 8.78
N GLY A 384 8.77 -25.73 8.20
CA GLY A 384 9.90 -25.07 8.86
C GLY A 384 9.57 -23.79 9.61
N ARG A 385 8.45 -23.12 9.27
CA ARG A 385 8.12 -21.79 9.80
C ARG A 385 8.01 -21.75 11.33
N ASP A 386 7.48 -22.80 11.94
CA ASP A 386 7.28 -22.84 13.40
C ASP A 386 8.64 -22.96 14.13
N ARG A 387 9.62 -23.64 13.52
CA ARG A 387 11.00 -23.72 14.02
C ARG A 387 11.74 -22.40 13.87
N LEU A 388 11.56 -21.69 12.75
CA LEU A 388 12.12 -20.35 12.56
C LEU A 388 11.52 -19.35 13.55
N HIS A 389 10.22 -19.44 13.80
CA HIS A 389 9.57 -18.67 14.86
C HIS A 389 10.13 -18.98 16.25
N ALA A 390 10.29 -20.26 16.59
CA ALA A 390 10.85 -20.68 17.87
C ALA A 390 12.32 -20.25 18.04
N TRP A 391 13.13 -20.35 16.98
CA TRP A 391 14.52 -19.88 16.98
C TRP A 391 14.62 -18.37 17.14
N ALA A 392 13.79 -17.61 16.41
CA ALA A 392 13.72 -16.16 16.56
C ALA A 392 13.22 -15.73 17.96
N GLN A 393 12.33 -16.51 18.57
CA GLN A 393 11.91 -16.30 19.97
C GLN A 393 13.01 -16.69 20.97
N GLY A 394 13.83 -17.71 20.68
CA GLY A 394 14.97 -18.10 21.51
C GLY A 394 16.04 -17.02 21.63
N LEU A 395 16.21 -16.18 20.59
CA LEU A 395 17.07 -14.99 20.63
C LEU A 395 16.48 -13.82 21.46
N ARG A 396 15.26 -13.96 22.00
CA ARG A 396 14.67 -13.01 22.94
C ARG A 396 15.09 -13.25 24.39
N ALA A 397 15.45 -14.49 24.75
CA ALA A 397 16.14 -14.79 26.00
C ALA A 397 17.56 -14.23 25.95
#